data_AF-A0A7J4KLQ8-F1
#
_entry.id   AF-A0A7J4KLQ8-F1
#
_cell.length_a   1.000
_cell.length_b   1.000
_cell.length_c   1.000
_cell.angle_alpha   90.00
_cell.angle_beta   90.00
_cell.angle_gamma   90.00
#
_symmetry.space_group_name_H-M   'P 1'
#
loop_
_entity.id
_entity.type
_entity.pdbx_description
1 polymer ?
#
loop_
_entity_poly.entity_id
_entity_poly.type
_entity_poly.pdbx_seq_one_letter_code
_entity_poly.pdbx_strand_id
1 'polypeptide(L)'
;MGNILFVLSIVAMLLFAGCASQPPQAPPAQPPASPPAQPPITPPVQVNNTTVTPPAEPPPAMEEGKCTVEFQKDSSSVYYVMVKTSSTKSLQVICPSGTPAEKSGELYFCNRLDLPNPVIGLLDGKECGRADFLESFGKGSPTSEIKCTVLLAPTRITKGSTTQVTVQAYTPNSNDVLSYLCGTSMVSEKMAGMVDSGRVCRFDTTGTIDIYAEVNGKRCGSTLLEVFDKARECFVLGSSFEMVKGEYSYKARVSGRGYSGSDLLKYKCYDIPHEIKVESIPSSTDFIYEIQCKGKTALAANVPVKIGTDPCGELSLPG
;
A
#
# COMPACT_ATOMS: atom_id res chain seq x y z
N MET A 1 1.57 7.92 -62.65
CA MET A 1 2.32 9.03 -63.27
C MET A 1 3.03 9.75 -62.12
N GLY A 2 4.28 9.37 -61.81
CA GLY A 2 5.50 10.12 -62.16
C GLY A 2 5.73 11.23 -61.11
N ASN A 3 6.77 11.29 -60.29
CA ASN A 3 8.19 11.03 -60.56
C ASN A 3 8.95 10.60 -59.29
N ILE A 4 9.78 9.58 -59.46
CA ILE A 4 11.03 9.37 -58.73
C ILE A 4 12.09 10.15 -59.51
N LEU A 5 12.99 10.91 -58.85
CA LEU A 5 14.44 11.01 -59.14
C LEU A 5 15.10 12.31 -58.63
N PHE A 6 16.33 12.08 -58.13
CA PHE A 6 17.52 12.95 -57.95
C PHE A 6 17.85 13.38 -56.51
N VAL A 7 18.74 12.71 -55.75
CA VAL A 7 20.19 12.42 -55.94
C VAL A 7 21.07 13.62 -55.56
N LEU A 8 21.85 13.40 -54.49
CA LEU A 8 23.16 13.95 -54.15
C LEU A 8 23.42 15.48 -54.17
N SER A 9 23.75 16.02 -53.00
CA SER A 9 24.84 17.00 -52.87
C SER A 9 25.65 16.72 -51.61
N ILE A 10 26.81 16.13 -51.85
CA ILE A 10 27.89 15.81 -50.91
C ILE A 10 28.94 16.93 -51.06
N VAL A 11 29.49 17.36 -49.92
CA VAL A 11 30.83 17.96 -49.73
C VAL A 11 31.04 19.43 -50.14
N ALA A 12 31.23 20.27 -49.11
CA ALA A 12 32.45 21.05 -48.85
C ALA A 12 32.13 22.44 -48.30
N MET A 13 32.39 22.66 -47.00
CA MET A 13 33.08 23.86 -46.50
C MET A 13 33.56 23.60 -45.07
N LEU A 14 34.77 23.05 -44.98
CA LEU A 14 35.66 23.25 -43.85
C LEU A 14 36.22 24.68 -43.90
N LEU A 15 36.61 25.19 -42.73
CA LEU A 15 37.59 26.26 -42.43
C LEU A 15 37.01 27.56 -41.86
N PHE A 16 36.95 27.64 -40.53
CA PHE A 16 37.49 28.71 -39.64
C PHE A 16 37.60 28.07 -38.23
N ALA A 17 38.77 27.67 -37.71
CA ALA A 17 39.73 28.50 -36.95
C ALA A 17 39.02 29.58 -36.11
N GLY A 18 39.07 29.68 -34.79
CA GLY A 18 39.91 29.09 -33.76
C GLY A 18 40.01 30.13 -32.63
N CYS A 19 39.35 29.89 -31.49
CA CYS A 19 39.65 30.59 -30.24
C CYS A 19 39.66 29.55 -29.12
N ALA A 20 40.86 29.31 -28.61
CA ALA A 20 41.13 28.45 -27.47
C ALA A 20 40.55 29.06 -26.20
N SER A 21 39.58 28.39 -25.59
CA SER A 21 39.20 28.58 -24.19
C SER A 21 39.79 27.43 -23.37
N GLN A 22 40.79 27.77 -22.55
CA GLN A 22 41.41 26.86 -21.57
C GLN A 22 40.35 26.26 -20.64
N PRO A 23 40.44 24.96 -20.30
CA PRO A 23 39.73 24.44 -19.14
C PRO A 23 40.36 25.02 -17.85
N PRO A 24 39.56 25.35 -16.82
CA PRO A 24 40.11 25.79 -15.53
C PRO A 24 41.01 24.71 -14.93
N GLN A 25 42.26 25.07 -14.67
CA GLN A 25 43.18 24.26 -13.86
C GLN A 25 42.60 24.07 -12.47
N ALA A 26 42.49 22.80 -12.06
CA ALA A 26 42.21 22.42 -10.69
C ALA A 26 43.35 22.93 -9.76
N PRO A 27 43.04 23.48 -8.57
CA PRO A 27 44.05 23.83 -7.58
C PRO A 27 44.86 22.61 -7.15
N PRO A 28 46.16 22.75 -6.84
CA PRO A 28 46.97 21.64 -6.35
C PRO A 28 46.41 21.06 -5.05
N ALA A 29 46.42 19.72 -4.96
CA ALA A 29 46.02 18.98 -3.78
C ALA A 29 46.84 19.42 -2.56
N GLN A 30 46.15 19.87 -1.50
CA GLN A 30 46.76 20.09 -0.19
C GLN A 30 47.26 18.75 0.38
N PRO A 31 48.44 18.72 1.03
CA PRO A 31 48.89 17.55 1.79
C PRO A 31 47.90 17.27 2.93
N PRO A 32 47.70 15.98 3.30
CA PRO A 32 46.73 15.61 4.31
C PRO A 32 47.05 16.25 5.67
N ALA A 33 46.06 16.93 6.24
CA ALA A 33 46.11 17.41 7.61
C ALA A 33 46.25 16.22 8.56
N SER A 34 47.26 16.28 9.44
CA SER A 34 47.44 15.35 10.55
C SER A 34 46.19 15.33 11.46
N PRO A 35 45.75 14.16 11.93
CA PRO A 35 44.56 14.05 12.78
C PRO A 35 44.74 14.84 14.08
N PRO A 36 43.70 15.52 14.60
CA PRO A 36 43.77 16.19 15.89
C PRO A 36 44.08 15.20 17.00
N ALA A 37 45.00 15.59 17.89
CA ALA A 37 45.29 14.86 19.11
C ALA A 37 44.01 14.65 19.93
N GLN A 38 43.75 13.39 20.28
CA GLN A 38 42.63 12.98 21.11
C GLN A 38 42.83 13.57 22.53
N PRO A 39 41.86 14.31 23.10
CA PRO A 39 41.97 14.78 24.47
C PRO A 39 41.96 13.58 25.46
N PRO A 40 42.63 13.70 26.62
CA PRO A 40 42.74 12.61 27.58
C PRO A 40 41.36 12.17 28.08
N ILE A 41 41.14 10.86 28.10
CA ILE A 41 39.95 10.23 28.68
C ILE A 41 40.00 10.45 30.20
N THR A 42 39.19 11.37 30.72
CA THR A 42 38.88 11.41 32.16
C THR A 42 37.87 10.30 32.49
N PRO A 43 38.11 9.47 33.52
CA PRO A 43 37.17 8.43 33.93
C PRO A 43 35.85 9.03 34.43
N PRO A 44 34.71 8.35 34.21
CA PRO A 44 33.40 8.85 34.62
C PRO A 44 33.28 8.88 36.14
N VAL A 45 32.91 10.04 36.67
CA VAL A 45 32.46 10.22 38.05
C VAL A 45 31.15 9.45 38.21
N GLN A 46 31.15 8.42 39.07
CA GLN A 46 29.93 7.77 39.52
C GLN A 46 29.12 8.76 40.37
N VAL A 47 28.01 9.25 39.82
CA VAL A 47 26.97 9.93 40.61
C VAL A 47 25.94 8.89 41.00
N ASN A 48 25.97 8.54 42.28
CA ASN A 48 25.05 7.61 42.91
C ASN A 48 23.72 8.35 43.21
N ASN A 49 22.73 8.27 42.32
CA ASN A 49 21.39 8.81 42.57
C ASN A 49 20.36 7.68 42.60
N THR A 50 20.14 7.14 43.80
CA THR A 50 19.00 6.30 44.13
C THR A 50 17.75 7.18 44.13
N THR A 51 17.02 7.22 43.01
CA THR A 51 15.67 7.80 42.99
C THR A 51 14.69 6.68 43.35
N VAL A 52 14.17 6.73 44.57
CA VAL A 52 13.08 5.86 45.00
C VAL A 52 11.80 6.36 44.33
N THR A 53 11.32 5.66 43.30
CA THR A 53 10.02 5.94 42.69
C THR A 53 8.90 5.46 43.62
N PRO A 54 7.94 6.31 44.02
CA PRO A 54 6.74 5.85 44.72
C PRO A 54 5.94 4.88 43.84
N PRO A 55 5.21 3.90 44.40
CA PRO A 55 4.33 3.02 43.63
C PRO A 55 3.31 3.84 42.84
N ALA A 56 3.15 3.52 41.56
CA ALA A 56 2.15 4.16 40.71
C ALA A 56 0.74 3.95 41.29
N GLU A 57 0.02 5.05 41.45
CA GLU A 57 -1.39 5.05 41.81
C GLU A 57 -2.19 4.30 40.72
N PRO A 58 -3.08 3.35 41.08
CA PRO A 58 -3.87 2.63 40.08
C PRO A 58 -4.81 3.61 39.35
N PRO A 59 -5.02 3.42 38.03
CA PRO A 59 -5.86 4.31 37.25
C PRO A 59 -7.30 4.34 37.80
N PRO A 60 -7.98 5.50 37.74
CA PRO A 60 -9.34 5.65 38.26
C PRO A 60 -10.30 4.67 37.58
N ALA A 61 -11.16 4.04 38.38
CA ALA A 61 -12.17 3.09 37.90
C ALA A 61 -13.16 3.78 36.93
N MET A 62 -13.37 3.18 35.76
CA MET A 62 -14.30 3.70 34.75
C MET A 62 -15.75 3.61 35.25
N GLU A 63 -16.47 4.74 35.20
CA GLU A 63 -17.89 4.83 35.57
C GLU A 63 -18.78 3.89 34.73
N GLU A 64 -19.74 3.27 35.40
CA GLU A 64 -20.68 2.32 34.78
C GLU A 64 -21.57 3.03 33.74
N GLY A 65 -21.64 2.50 32.52
CA GLY A 65 -22.41 3.08 31.42
C GLY A 65 -21.62 4.02 30.50
N LYS A 66 -20.34 4.28 30.79
CA LYS A 66 -19.40 4.93 29.85
C LYS A 66 -18.53 3.89 29.14
N CYS A 67 -18.07 4.26 27.96
CA CYS A 67 -17.07 3.50 27.22
C CYS A 67 -16.04 4.46 26.60
N THR A 68 -14.81 4.00 26.46
CA THR A 68 -13.75 4.74 25.77
C THR A 68 -13.59 4.12 24.39
N VAL A 69 -13.79 4.92 23.35
CA VAL A 69 -13.53 4.53 21.96
C VAL A 69 -12.11 4.98 21.62
N GLU A 70 -11.28 4.07 21.17
CA GLU A 70 -9.88 4.32 20.80
C GLU A 70 -9.58 3.68 19.44
N PHE A 71 -8.56 4.19 18.77
CA PHE A 71 -8.06 3.62 17.53
C PHE A 71 -6.70 3.00 17.77
N GLN A 72 -6.54 1.74 17.42
CA GLN A 72 -5.26 1.06 17.51
C GLN A 72 -4.83 0.60 16.11
N LYS A 73 -3.54 0.74 15.85
CA LYS A 73 -2.90 0.37 14.59
C LYS A 73 -2.19 -0.97 14.79
N ASP A 74 -2.42 -1.92 13.89
CA ASP A 74 -1.63 -3.16 13.88
C ASP A 74 -0.27 -2.97 13.19
N SER A 75 0.56 -4.01 13.21
CA SER A 75 1.85 -4.04 12.50
C SER A 75 1.72 -3.92 10.98
N SER A 76 0.53 -4.16 10.43
CA SER A 76 0.18 -4.05 9.00
C SER A 76 -0.35 -2.66 8.63
N SER A 77 -0.34 -1.72 9.58
CA SER A 77 -0.88 -0.37 9.42
C SER A 77 -2.39 -0.25 9.23
N VAL A 78 -3.15 -1.29 9.58
CA VAL A 78 -4.61 -1.27 9.62
C VAL A 78 -5.07 -0.72 10.96
N TYR A 79 -5.96 0.27 10.92
CA TYR A 79 -6.60 0.81 12.11
C TYR A 79 -7.86 0.01 12.44
N TYR A 80 -7.97 -0.40 13.69
CA TYR A 80 -9.17 -0.99 14.25
C TYR A 80 -9.66 -0.17 15.44
N VAL A 81 -10.97 -0.21 15.66
CA VAL A 81 -11.63 0.48 16.75
C VAL A 81 -11.63 -0.47 17.95
N MET A 82 -11.08 0.02 19.06
CA MET A 82 -11.17 -0.64 20.36
C MET A 82 -12.14 0.14 21.23
N VAL A 83 -13.06 -0.56 21.87
CA VAL A 83 -13.97 0.06 22.83
C VAL A 83 -13.79 -0.59 24.19
N LYS A 84 -13.23 0.17 25.12
CA LYS A 84 -13.05 -0.26 26.51
C LYS A 84 -14.31 0.10 27.29
N THR A 85 -14.88 -0.86 28.01
CA THR A 85 -15.98 -0.64 28.95
C THR A 85 -15.88 -1.63 30.11
N SER A 86 -16.29 -1.20 31.31
CA SER A 86 -16.50 -2.07 32.47
C SER A 86 -17.90 -2.69 32.49
N SER A 87 -18.77 -2.31 31.55
CA SER A 87 -20.15 -2.77 31.47
C SER A 87 -20.25 -4.13 30.76
N THR A 88 -21.16 -4.98 31.24
CA THR A 88 -21.52 -6.26 30.61
C THR A 88 -22.66 -6.13 29.58
N LYS A 89 -23.15 -4.91 29.34
CA LYS A 89 -24.24 -4.60 28.41
C LYS A 89 -23.84 -4.83 26.95
N SER A 90 -24.84 -4.95 26.06
CA SER A 90 -24.58 -5.20 24.64
C SER A 90 -23.89 -4.01 24.00
N LEU A 91 -22.68 -4.22 23.49
CA LEU A 91 -21.86 -3.21 22.86
C LEU A 91 -22.00 -3.25 21.34
N GLN A 92 -22.30 -2.10 20.74
CA GLN A 92 -22.32 -1.88 19.30
C GLN A 92 -21.43 -0.68 18.95
N VAL A 93 -20.89 -0.68 17.74
CA VAL A 93 -20.07 0.42 17.22
C VAL A 93 -20.63 0.87 15.88
N ILE A 94 -20.84 2.17 15.73
CA ILE A 94 -21.27 2.80 14.48
C ILE A 94 -20.07 3.52 13.87
N CYS A 95 -19.77 3.20 12.62
CA CYS A 95 -18.69 3.79 11.86
C CYS A 95 -19.04 5.20 11.38
N PRO A 96 -18.03 6.00 10.95
CA PRO A 96 -18.24 7.35 10.41
C PRO A 96 -19.18 7.39 9.18
N SER A 97 -19.29 6.29 8.45
CA SER A 97 -20.22 6.06 7.34
C SER A 97 -21.69 5.95 7.79
N GLY A 98 -21.96 5.83 9.09
CA GLY A 98 -23.28 5.54 9.65
C GLY A 98 -23.65 4.05 9.66
N THR A 99 -22.76 3.17 9.16
CA THR A 99 -22.99 1.72 9.17
C THR A 99 -22.46 1.08 10.45
N PRO A 100 -23.07 -0.02 10.95
CA PRO A 100 -22.47 -0.80 12.04
C PRO A 100 -21.07 -1.30 11.67
N ALA A 101 -20.15 -1.28 12.62
CA ALA A 101 -18.82 -1.85 12.48
C ALA A 101 -18.88 -3.37 12.45
N GLU A 102 -18.01 -4.00 11.65
CA GLU A 102 -17.85 -5.44 11.67
C GLU A 102 -17.10 -5.85 12.95
N LYS A 103 -17.58 -6.86 13.67
CA LYS A 103 -16.97 -7.33 14.92
C LYS A 103 -16.17 -8.61 14.67
N SER A 104 -14.91 -8.61 15.07
CA SER A 104 -14.07 -9.82 15.11
C SER A 104 -13.35 -9.91 16.45
N GLY A 105 -13.76 -10.85 17.29
CA GLY A 105 -13.33 -10.92 18.68
C GLY A 105 -13.75 -9.68 19.48
N GLU A 106 -12.78 -9.03 20.14
CA GLU A 106 -12.97 -7.78 20.90
C GLU A 106 -12.74 -6.51 20.05
N LEU A 107 -12.50 -6.66 18.74
CA LEU A 107 -12.15 -5.56 17.84
C LEU A 107 -13.32 -5.23 16.90
N TYR A 108 -13.44 -3.95 16.56
CA TYR A 108 -14.43 -3.43 15.62
C TYR A 108 -13.75 -2.82 14.40
N PHE A 109 -14.28 -3.12 13.21
CA PHE A 109 -13.72 -2.73 11.93
C PHE A 109 -14.67 -1.81 11.18
N CYS A 110 -14.13 -0.65 10.78
CA CYS A 110 -14.82 0.29 9.91
C CYS A 110 -14.13 0.31 8.56
N ASN A 111 -14.92 0.17 7.50
CA ASN A 111 -14.44 0.22 6.12
C ASN A 111 -13.89 1.60 5.71
N ARG A 112 -14.34 2.67 6.38
CA ARG A 112 -13.85 4.04 6.21
C ARG A 112 -13.80 4.76 7.56
N LEU A 113 -12.63 5.31 7.88
CA LEU A 113 -12.39 6.08 9.10
C LEU A 113 -12.05 7.55 8.81
N ASP A 114 -11.78 7.88 7.55
CA ASP A 114 -11.36 9.18 7.01
C ASP A 114 -12.54 10.14 6.73
N LEU A 115 -13.70 9.90 7.33
CA LEU A 115 -14.88 10.76 7.19
C LEU A 115 -14.97 11.72 8.38
N PRO A 116 -15.58 12.91 8.22
CA PRO A 116 -15.66 13.93 9.29
C PRO A 116 -16.59 13.55 10.46
N ASN A 117 -17.20 12.37 10.41
CA ASN A 117 -18.07 11.88 11.48
C ASN A 117 -17.28 11.00 12.45
N PRO A 118 -17.59 11.01 13.76
CA PRO A 118 -16.89 10.17 14.71
C PRO A 118 -17.32 8.71 14.61
N VAL A 119 -16.50 7.84 15.17
CA VAL A 119 -16.92 6.49 15.59
C VAL A 119 -17.69 6.61 16.89
N ILE A 120 -18.83 5.94 16.99
CA ILE A 120 -19.73 6.01 18.15
C ILE A 120 -19.87 4.61 18.76
N GLY A 121 -19.57 4.47 20.05
CA GLY A 121 -19.87 3.29 20.85
C GLY A 121 -21.25 3.40 21.50
N LEU A 122 -22.03 2.32 21.42
CA LEU A 122 -23.38 2.22 21.99
C LEU A 122 -23.46 1.05 22.98
N LEU A 123 -23.92 1.30 24.21
CA LEU A 123 -24.33 0.26 25.17
C LEU A 123 -25.86 0.20 25.21
N ASP A 124 -26.44 -0.97 24.87
CA ASP A 124 -27.89 -1.18 24.77
C ASP A 124 -28.60 -0.11 23.92
N GLY A 125 -27.96 0.32 22.83
CA GLY A 125 -28.48 1.32 21.91
C GLY A 125 -28.34 2.78 22.38
N LYS A 126 -27.73 3.03 23.54
CA LYS A 126 -27.41 4.38 24.01
C LYS A 126 -25.93 4.68 23.85
N GLU A 127 -25.61 5.87 23.38
CA GLU A 127 -24.22 6.31 23.25
C GLU A 127 -23.49 6.27 24.59
N CYS A 128 -22.38 5.53 24.62
CA CYS A 128 -21.51 5.38 25.77
C CYS A 128 -20.17 6.13 25.61
N GLY A 129 -19.80 6.47 24.37
CA GLY A 129 -18.54 7.12 24.03
C GLY A 129 -18.41 7.35 22.52
N ARG A 130 -17.54 8.28 22.14
CA ARG A 130 -17.23 8.57 20.73
C ARG A 130 -15.77 8.96 20.57
N ALA A 131 -15.21 8.71 19.39
CA ALA A 131 -13.90 9.19 19.03
C ALA A 131 -13.87 9.61 17.56
N ASP A 132 -13.36 10.80 17.31
CA ASP A 132 -13.08 11.26 15.95
C ASP A 132 -11.72 10.71 15.54
N PHE A 133 -11.69 9.96 14.44
CA PHE A 133 -10.45 9.35 13.94
C PHE A 133 -9.40 10.39 13.57
N LEU A 134 -9.83 11.50 12.97
CA LEU A 134 -8.96 12.59 12.54
C LEU A 134 -8.44 13.39 13.76
N GLU A 135 -9.26 13.59 14.79
CA GLU A 135 -8.80 14.24 16.03
C GLU A 135 -7.93 13.33 16.91
N SER A 136 -8.20 12.01 16.90
CA SER A 136 -7.42 11.02 17.65
C SER A 136 -6.03 10.81 17.07
N PHE A 137 -5.83 11.18 15.80
CA PHE A 137 -4.51 11.34 15.18
C PHE A 137 -3.69 12.46 15.84
N GLY A 138 -4.35 13.46 16.46
CA GLY A 138 -3.75 14.64 17.08
C GLY A 138 -3.70 14.65 18.62
N LYS A 139 -4.48 13.82 19.31
CA LYS A 139 -4.50 13.77 20.79
C LYS A 139 -4.23 12.36 21.31
N GLY A 140 -2.97 12.08 21.67
CA GLY A 140 -2.65 10.81 22.35
C GLY A 140 -1.19 10.36 22.41
N SER A 141 -0.20 11.19 22.09
CA SER A 141 1.23 10.89 22.36
C SER A 141 2.03 12.19 22.45
N PRO A 142 3.13 12.22 23.22
CA PRO A 142 3.84 13.45 23.58
C PRO A 142 4.21 14.30 22.36
N THR A 143 4.02 15.61 22.50
CA THR A 143 4.18 16.69 21.51
C THR A 143 5.62 16.92 21.03
N SER A 144 6.50 15.92 21.11
CA SER A 144 7.91 15.97 20.72
C SER A 144 8.26 15.05 19.54
N GLU A 145 7.35 14.16 19.12
CA GLU A 145 7.64 13.19 18.06
C GLU A 145 7.07 13.63 16.71
N ILE A 146 7.94 13.62 15.70
CA ILE A 146 7.56 13.85 14.30
C ILE A 146 6.69 12.69 13.82
N LYS A 147 5.50 13.00 13.31
CA LYS A 147 4.55 12.01 12.79
C LYS A 147 4.27 12.30 11.32
N CYS A 148 4.20 11.23 10.51
CA CYS A 148 3.79 11.33 9.12
C CYS A 148 2.86 10.19 8.72
N THR A 149 1.87 10.49 7.90
CA THR A 149 1.02 9.52 7.21
C THR A 149 1.26 9.66 5.72
N VAL A 150 1.44 8.53 5.03
CA VAL A 150 1.52 8.49 3.58
C VAL A 150 0.26 7.79 3.07
N LEU A 151 -0.50 8.49 2.23
CA LEU A 151 -1.72 8.02 1.60
C LEU A 151 -1.48 7.89 0.09
N LEU A 152 -2.06 6.85 -0.51
CA LEU A 152 -1.99 6.59 -1.94
C LEU A 152 -3.40 6.53 -2.53
N ALA A 153 -3.60 7.19 -3.66
CA ALA A 153 -4.84 7.08 -4.42
C ALA A 153 -4.53 7.02 -5.93
N PRO A 154 -4.61 5.85 -6.57
CA PRO A 154 -4.89 4.51 -6.02
C PRO A 154 -3.64 3.82 -5.40
N THR A 155 -3.84 2.82 -4.54
CA THR A 155 -2.77 1.97 -3.96
C THR A 155 -2.23 0.90 -4.92
N ARG A 156 -2.84 0.80 -6.10
CA ARG A 156 -2.56 -0.21 -7.13
C ARG A 156 -2.59 0.46 -8.50
N ILE A 157 -1.54 0.31 -9.28
CA ILE A 157 -1.41 0.90 -10.61
C ILE A 157 -0.73 -0.04 -11.59
N THR A 158 -0.80 0.27 -12.88
CA THR A 158 0.06 -0.33 -13.88
C THR A 158 1.35 0.44 -14.05
N LYS A 159 2.38 -0.24 -14.55
CA LYS A 159 3.65 0.35 -14.95
C LYS A 159 3.41 1.55 -15.87
N GLY A 160 4.01 2.68 -15.51
CA GLY A 160 3.89 3.94 -16.24
C GLY A 160 2.61 4.73 -15.94
N SER A 161 1.71 4.20 -15.11
CA SER A 161 0.58 4.97 -14.58
C SER A 161 1.00 5.81 -13.37
N THR A 162 0.09 6.69 -12.96
CA THR A 162 0.29 7.60 -11.84
C THR A 162 -0.58 7.23 -10.64
N THR A 163 -0.07 7.47 -9.44
CA THR A 163 -0.84 7.51 -8.20
C THR A 163 -0.63 8.85 -7.52
N GLN A 164 -1.65 9.36 -6.84
CA GLN A 164 -1.50 10.49 -5.94
C GLN A 164 -0.86 10.02 -4.64
N VAL A 165 0.33 10.55 -4.34
CA VAL A 165 1.01 10.38 -3.06
C VAL A 165 0.70 11.61 -2.23
N THR A 166 -0.02 11.42 -1.13
CA THR A 166 -0.32 12.48 -0.17
C THR A 166 0.41 12.20 1.13
N VAL A 167 1.16 13.18 1.62
CA VAL A 167 1.91 13.09 2.87
C VAL A 167 1.38 14.13 3.84
N GLN A 168 0.85 13.64 4.94
CA GLN A 168 0.42 14.46 6.06
C GLN A 168 1.46 14.33 7.16
N ALA A 169 2.13 15.43 7.51
CA ALA A 169 3.19 15.43 8.49
C ALA A 169 3.02 16.57 9.50
N TYR A 170 3.40 16.32 10.75
CA TYR A 170 3.45 17.34 11.80
C TYR A 170 4.85 17.40 12.40
N THR A 171 5.38 18.62 12.52
CA THR A 171 6.57 18.92 13.30
C THR A 171 6.34 20.09 14.27
N PRO A 172 6.90 20.04 15.49
CA PRO A 172 6.91 21.18 16.40
C PRO A 172 7.90 22.30 15.99
N ASN A 173 8.82 22.05 15.05
CA ASN A 173 9.88 22.99 14.66
C ASN A 173 9.55 23.73 13.35
N SER A 174 10.05 24.95 13.20
CA SER A 174 9.74 25.82 12.05
C SER A 174 10.72 25.73 10.87
N ASN A 175 11.59 24.72 10.80
CA ASN A 175 12.61 24.59 9.75
C ASN A 175 12.91 23.13 9.34
N ASP A 176 12.01 22.20 9.61
CA ASP A 176 12.23 20.81 9.24
C ASP A 176 12.02 20.59 7.75
N VAL A 177 12.63 19.53 7.21
CA VAL A 177 12.48 19.15 5.80
C VAL A 177 11.72 17.83 5.73
N LEU A 178 10.53 17.88 5.13
CA LEU A 178 9.76 16.71 4.73
C LEU A 178 10.34 16.19 3.42
N SER A 179 10.65 14.90 3.33
CA SER A 179 11.03 14.24 2.10
C SER A 179 10.20 12.98 1.88
N TYR A 180 9.76 12.70 0.67
CA TYR A 180 8.99 11.49 0.38
C TYR A 180 9.27 10.94 -1.02
N LEU A 181 9.10 9.63 -1.17
CA LEU A 181 9.31 8.95 -2.44
C LEU A 181 8.18 9.24 -3.42
N CYS A 182 8.53 9.73 -4.62
CA CYS A 182 7.61 10.01 -5.72
C CYS A 182 8.22 9.47 -7.02
N GLY A 183 7.73 8.32 -7.48
CA GLY A 183 8.35 7.59 -8.60
C GLY A 183 9.69 6.99 -8.18
N THR A 184 10.76 7.36 -8.87
CA THR A 184 12.14 6.93 -8.57
C THR A 184 12.96 7.99 -7.82
N SER A 185 12.33 9.10 -7.43
CA SER A 185 13.02 10.26 -6.85
C SER A 185 12.39 10.68 -5.53
N MET A 186 13.21 11.20 -4.62
CA MET A 186 12.73 11.88 -3.42
C MET A 186 12.31 13.31 -3.77
N VAL A 187 11.15 13.72 -3.27
CA VAL A 187 10.69 15.11 -3.28
C VAL A 187 10.89 15.66 -1.88
N SER A 188 11.46 16.85 -1.75
CA SER A 188 11.74 17.49 -0.46
C SER A 188 11.14 18.88 -0.39
N GLU A 189 10.50 19.20 0.74
CA GLU A 189 9.81 20.47 0.99
C GLU A 189 10.10 20.94 2.42
N LYS A 190 10.27 22.25 2.60
CA LYS A 190 10.41 22.84 3.94
C LYS A 190 9.05 22.86 4.63
N MET A 191 9.03 22.49 5.90
CA MET A 191 7.81 22.45 6.70
C MET A 191 7.94 23.23 8.01
N ALA A 192 6.83 23.82 8.43
CA ALA A 192 6.64 24.40 9.75
C ALA A 192 5.23 24.05 10.22
N GLY A 193 5.11 23.33 11.35
CA GLY A 193 3.83 22.87 11.85
C GLY A 193 3.25 21.69 11.06
N MET A 194 1.93 21.73 10.80
CA MET A 194 1.22 20.70 10.03
C MET A 194 1.34 20.98 8.53
N VAL A 195 1.72 19.96 7.77
CA VAL A 195 1.79 20.00 6.30
C VAL A 195 0.95 18.87 5.74
N ASP A 196 0.16 19.19 4.72
CA ASP A 196 -0.52 18.23 3.85
C ASP A 196 -0.04 18.50 2.42
N SER A 197 0.88 17.66 1.93
CA SER A 197 1.49 17.80 0.60
C SER A 197 1.06 16.63 -0.27
N GLY A 198 0.37 16.94 -1.38
CA GLY A 198 -0.13 15.95 -2.34
C GLY A 198 0.54 16.12 -3.70
N ARG A 199 1.06 15.02 -4.26
CA ARG A 199 1.67 15.03 -5.60
C ARG A 199 1.27 13.81 -6.41
N VAL A 200 1.04 14.03 -7.71
CA VAL A 200 0.83 12.93 -8.67
C VAL A 200 2.20 12.39 -9.07
N CYS A 201 2.44 11.12 -8.76
CA CYS A 201 3.71 10.43 -8.96
C CYS A 201 3.54 9.28 -9.95
N ARG A 202 4.44 9.20 -10.93
CA ARG A 202 4.48 8.11 -11.90
C ARG A 202 5.49 7.05 -11.47
N PHE A 203 5.12 5.77 -11.57
CA PHE A 203 6.01 4.65 -11.24
C PHE A 203 6.17 3.72 -12.45
N ASP A 204 7.43 3.54 -12.88
CA ASP A 204 7.79 2.77 -14.07
C ASP A 204 8.41 1.40 -13.76
N THR A 205 8.51 1.03 -12.48
CA THR A 205 9.06 -0.27 -12.03
C THR A 205 7.95 -1.13 -11.47
N THR A 206 7.85 -2.38 -11.92
CA THR A 206 6.87 -3.35 -11.42
C THR A 206 7.28 -3.93 -10.08
N GLY A 207 6.30 -4.27 -9.25
CA GLY A 207 6.49 -4.89 -7.94
C GLY A 207 5.79 -4.13 -6.82
N THR A 208 6.02 -4.58 -5.59
CA THR A 208 5.57 -3.87 -4.39
C THR A 208 6.64 -2.85 -4.01
N ILE A 209 6.28 -1.56 -4.09
CA ILE A 209 7.16 -0.44 -3.78
C ILE A 209 6.75 0.14 -2.43
N ASP A 210 7.74 0.28 -1.55
CA ASP A 210 7.56 0.94 -0.26
C ASP A 210 7.68 2.46 -0.41
N ILE A 211 6.53 3.14 -0.36
CA ILE A 211 6.45 4.61 -0.42
C ILE A 211 6.55 5.14 1.00
N TYR A 212 7.64 5.82 1.31
CA TYR A 212 7.90 6.33 2.64
C TYR A 212 8.10 7.85 2.65
N ALA A 213 7.86 8.43 3.82
CA ALA A 213 8.14 9.81 4.14
C ALA A 213 9.14 9.89 5.29
N GLU A 214 9.99 10.90 5.23
CA GLU A 214 11.02 11.23 6.19
C GLU A 214 10.90 12.68 6.59
N VAL A 215 11.19 12.98 7.85
CA VAL A 215 11.44 14.35 8.28
C VAL A 215 12.85 14.41 8.83
N ASN A 216 13.65 15.34 8.29
CA ASN A 216 15.07 15.48 8.61
C ASN A 216 15.84 14.16 8.44
N GLY A 217 15.50 13.37 7.41
CA GLY A 217 16.14 12.08 7.11
C GLY A 217 15.71 10.92 8.03
N LYS A 218 14.77 11.13 8.96
CA LYS A 218 14.19 10.05 9.78
C LYS A 218 12.83 9.66 9.21
N ARG A 219 12.70 8.40 8.80
CA ARG A 219 11.44 7.83 8.34
C ARG A 219 10.37 7.92 9.43
N CYS A 220 9.24 8.52 9.08
CA CYS A 220 8.12 8.82 9.99
C CYS A 220 6.80 8.21 9.53
N GLY A 221 6.69 7.76 8.28
CA GLY A 221 5.51 7.09 7.75
C GLY A 221 5.82 6.32 6.46
N SER A 222 4.99 5.34 6.15
CA SER A 222 5.07 4.61 4.88
C SER A 222 3.81 3.84 4.55
N THR A 223 3.69 3.45 3.29
CA THR A 223 2.62 2.64 2.74
C THR A 223 3.12 1.88 1.51
N LEU A 224 2.43 0.81 1.11
CA LEU A 224 2.84 -0.03 -0.01
C LEU A 224 2.02 0.32 -1.26
N LEU A 225 2.73 0.55 -2.37
CA LEU A 225 2.17 0.68 -3.71
C LEU A 225 2.44 -0.62 -4.48
N GLU A 226 1.41 -1.19 -5.09
CA GLU A 226 1.59 -2.31 -6.02
C GLU A 226 1.58 -1.79 -7.47
N VAL A 227 2.66 -2.05 -8.21
CA VAL A 227 2.81 -1.70 -9.62
C VAL A 227 2.84 -2.97 -10.46
N PHE A 228 1.83 -3.16 -11.29
CA PHE A 228 1.69 -4.33 -12.16
C PHE A 228 2.22 -4.05 -13.56
N ASP A 229 2.72 -5.08 -14.26
CA ASP A 229 3.14 -4.91 -15.65
C ASP A 229 1.94 -4.62 -16.57
N LYS A 230 0.80 -5.26 -16.28
CA LYS A 230 -0.44 -5.14 -17.05
C LYS A 230 -1.64 -4.78 -16.16
N ALA A 231 -2.63 -4.12 -16.74
CA ALA A 231 -3.87 -3.73 -16.05
C ALA A 231 -4.73 -4.94 -15.67
N ARG A 232 -4.66 -6.00 -16.48
CA ARG A 232 -5.36 -7.26 -16.28
C ARG A 232 -4.39 -8.38 -16.52
N GLU A 233 -4.47 -9.38 -15.66
CA GLU A 233 -3.65 -10.58 -15.78
C GLU A 233 -4.49 -11.78 -15.39
N CYS A 234 -4.39 -12.85 -16.18
CA CYS A 234 -4.96 -14.12 -15.79
C CYS A 234 -4.09 -15.29 -16.24
N PHE A 235 -4.09 -16.34 -15.41
CA PHE A 235 -3.25 -17.52 -15.58
C PHE A 235 -3.95 -18.77 -15.08
N VAL A 236 -3.82 -19.89 -15.79
CA VAL A 236 -4.07 -21.22 -15.26
C VAL A 236 -2.82 -21.66 -14.51
N LEU A 237 -2.91 -21.75 -13.18
CA LEU A 237 -1.78 -22.06 -12.29
C LEU A 237 -1.43 -23.54 -12.27
N GLY A 238 -2.38 -24.40 -12.59
CA GLY A 238 -2.20 -25.84 -12.58
C GLY A 238 -3.49 -26.57 -12.96
N SER A 239 -3.34 -27.74 -13.57
CA SER A 239 -4.44 -28.64 -13.91
C SER A 239 -4.25 -29.97 -13.17
N SER A 240 -5.36 -30.61 -12.83
CA SER A 240 -5.37 -31.95 -12.24
C SER A 240 -6.46 -32.79 -12.87
N PHE A 241 -6.25 -34.10 -12.84
CA PHE A 241 -7.17 -35.09 -13.36
C PHE A 241 -7.41 -36.18 -12.32
N GLU A 242 -8.67 -36.57 -12.17
CA GLU A 242 -9.08 -37.70 -11.34
C GLU A 242 -10.27 -38.43 -11.97
N MET A 243 -10.34 -39.74 -11.73
CA MET A 243 -11.52 -40.56 -12.01
C MET A 243 -12.32 -40.73 -10.72
N VAL A 244 -13.53 -40.19 -10.67
CA VAL A 244 -14.40 -40.24 -9.47
C VAL A 244 -15.68 -40.96 -9.82
N LYS A 245 -15.93 -42.12 -9.18
CA LYS A 245 -17.15 -42.92 -9.39
C LYS A 245 -17.43 -43.27 -10.86
N GLY A 246 -16.38 -43.50 -11.66
CA GLY A 246 -16.50 -43.81 -13.08
C GLY A 246 -16.68 -42.59 -14.01
N GLU A 247 -16.62 -41.37 -13.48
CA GLU A 247 -16.62 -40.13 -14.27
C GLU A 247 -15.22 -39.52 -14.32
N TYR A 248 -14.88 -38.96 -15.49
CA TYR A 248 -13.68 -38.16 -15.71
C TYR A 248 -13.89 -36.78 -15.11
N SER A 249 -12.98 -36.36 -14.24
CA SER A 249 -13.00 -35.05 -13.59
C SER A 249 -11.67 -34.33 -13.81
N TYR A 250 -11.70 -33.28 -14.61
CA TYR A 250 -10.56 -32.40 -14.87
C TYR A 250 -10.78 -31.08 -14.15
N LYS A 251 -9.79 -30.64 -13.39
CA LYS A 251 -9.83 -29.39 -12.61
C LYS A 251 -8.68 -28.49 -13.01
N ALA A 252 -8.89 -27.18 -12.93
CA ALA A 252 -7.81 -26.21 -13.08
C ALA A 252 -8.00 -25.04 -12.13
N ARG A 253 -6.90 -24.53 -11.57
CA ARG A 253 -6.90 -23.32 -10.74
C ARG A 253 -6.59 -22.12 -11.60
N VAL A 254 -7.53 -21.20 -11.71
CA VAL A 254 -7.44 -19.98 -12.51
C VAL A 254 -7.20 -18.80 -11.57
N SER A 255 -6.10 -18.08 -11.79
CA SER A 255 -5.85 -16.80 -11.14
C SER A 255 -6.28 -15.66 -12.06
N GLY A 256 -6.95 -14.66 -11.49
CA GLY A 256 -7.35 -13.45 -12.21
C GLY A 256 -7.21 -12.22 -11.32
N ARG A 257 -6.75 -11.13 -11.92
CA ARG A 257 -6.57 -9.81 -11.30
C ARG A 257 -6.99 -8.70 -12.25
N GLY A 258 -7.55 -7.63 -11.69
CA GLY A 258 -7.81 -6.39 -12.42
C GLY A 258 -9.04 -6.45 -13.34
N TYR A 259 -9.85 -7.49 -13.22
CA TYR A 259 -11.11 -7.63 -13.95
C TYR A 259 -12.25 -6.95 -13.19
N SER A 260 -13.19 -6.40 -13.96
CA SER A 260 -14.43 -5.85 -13.42
C SER A 260 -15.35 -6.99 -12.93
N GLY A 261 -16.26 -6.68 -12.00
CA GLY A 261 -17.25 -7.65 -11.54
C GLY A 261 -18.14 -8.21 -12.68
N SER A 262 -18.34 -7.42 -13.74
CA SER A 262 -19.11 -7.80 -14.93
C SER A 262 -18.35 -8.69 -15.93
N ASP A 263 -17.03 -8.81 -15.81
CA ASP A 263 -16.26 -9.71 -16.67
C ASP A 263 -16.64 -11.17 -16.41
N LEU A 264 -16.50 -12.00 -17.44
CA LEU A 264 -16.88 -13.41 -17.41
C LEU A 264 -15.64 -14.30 -17.50
N LEU A 265 -15.43 -15.15 -16.51
CA LEU A 265 -14.57 -16.32 -16.62
C LEU A 265 -15.28 -17.36 -17.50
N LYS A 266 -14.69 -17.66 -18.65
CA LYS A 266 -15.26 -18.52 -19.69
C LYS A 266 -14.38 -19.73 -19.95
N TYR A 267 -15.02 -20.89 -20.04
CA TYR A 267 -14.42 -22.15 -20.48
C TYR A 267 -15.52 -23.05 -21.05
N LYS A 268 -15.15 -24.07 -21.83
CA LYS A 268 -16.11 -24.93 -22.53
C LYS A 268 -15.77 -26.40 -22.32
N CYS A 269 -16.64 -27.13 -21.62
CA CYS A 269 -16.46 -28.56 -21.31
C CYS A 269 -17.43 -29.40 -22.16
N TYR A 270 -16.96 -30.39 -22.93
CA TYR A 270 -17.84 -31.30 -23.71
C TYR A 270 -18.91 -30.59 -24.54
N ASP A 271 -18.51 -29.53 -25.21
CA ASP A 271 -19.40 -28.63 -25.94
C ASP A 271 -20.36 -27.75 -25.14
N ILE A 272 -20.34 -27.83 -23.81
CA ILE A 272 -21.15 -27.03 -22.90
C ILE A 272 -20.36 -25.79 -22.46
N PRO A 273 -20.80 -24.57 -22.78
CA PRO A 273 -20.16 -23.35 -22.32
C PRO A 273 -20.43 -23.11 -20.84
N HIS A 274 -19.40 -22.68 -20.12
CA HIS A 274 -19.48 -22.21 -18.75
C HIS A 274 -19.08 -20.74 -18.71
N GLU A 275 -19.92 -19.90 -18.11
CA GLU A 275 -19.68 -18.48 -17.93
C GLU A 275 -19.95 -18.10 -16.47
N ILE A 276 -18.91 -17.64 -15.78
CA ILE A 276 -18.97 -17.27 -14.36
C ILE A 276 -18.62 -15.79 -14.27
N LYS A 277 -19.50 -14.98 -13.67
CA LYS A 277 -19.19 -13.57 -13.43
C LYS A 277 -18.10 -13.43 -12.38
N VAL A 278 -17.12 -12.57 -12.62
CA VAL A 278 -16.02 -12.33 -11.67
C VAL A 278 -16.55 -11.85 -10.32
N GLU A 279 -17.62 -11.03 -10.28
CA GLU A 279 -18.25 -10.60 -9.01
C GLU A 279 -18.76 -11.74 -8.12
N SER A 280 -19.05 -12.90 -8.72
CA SER A 280 -19.51 -14.10 -7.97
C SER A 280 -18.36 -14.94 -7.40
N ILE A 281 -17.12 -14.61 -7.74
CA ILE A 281 -15.92 -15.30 -7.26
C ILE A 281 -15.50 -14.70 -5.91
N PRO A 282 -15.22 -15.51 -4.87
CA PRO A 282 -14.67 -15.02 -3.62
C PRO A 282 -13.38 -14.22 -3.85
N SER A 283 -13.25 -13.06 -3.20
CA SER A 283 -12.12 -12.14 -3.39
C SER A 283 -11.96 -11.67 -4.85
N SER A 284 -13.08 -11.33 -5.51
CA SER A 284 -13.17 -11.02 -6.95
C SER A 284 -12.17 -9.98 -7.51
N THR A 285 -11.59 -9.11 -6.67
CA THR A 285 -10.53 -8.17 -7.07
C THR A 285 -9.22 -8.87 -7.46
N ASP A 286 -8.86 -9.92 -6.70
CA ASP A 286 -7.68 -10.76 -6.85
C ASP A 286 -8.05 -12.18 -6.41
N PHE A 287 -8.31 -13.05 -7.38
CA PHE A 287 -8.86 -14.36 -7.08
C PHE A 287 -7.99 -15.50 -7.58
N ILE A 288 -8.16 -16.63 -6.90
CA ILE A 288 -7.81 -17.95 -7.41
C ILE A 288 -9.09 -18.78 -7.31
N TYR A 289 -9.59 -19.25 -8.45
CA TYR A 289 -10.84 -20.00 -8.55
C TYR A 289 -10.61 -21.35 -9.23
N GLU A 290 -11.20 -22.41 -8.68
CA GLU A 290 -11.13 -23.74 -9.29
C GLU A 290 -12.29 -23.91 -10.29
N ILE A 291 -11.95 -24.20 -11.55
CA ILE A 291 -12.90 -24.62 -12.57
C ILE A 291 -12.83 -26.14 -12.74
N GLN A 292 -13.92 -26.73 -13.22
CA GLN A 292 -14.01 -28.18 -13.36
C GLN A 292 -14.84 -28.60 -14.57
N CYS A 293 -14.31 -29.56 -15.34
CA CYS A 293 -15.04 -30.32 -16.36
C CYS A 293 -15.27 -31.76 -15.86
N LYS A 294 -16.53 -32.16 -15.68
CA LYS A 294 -16.92 -33.54 -15.37
C LYS A 294 -17.69 -34.19 -16.53
N GLY A 295 -17.41 -35.45 -16.82
CA GLY A 295 -18.11 -36.18 -17.88
C GLY A 295 -17.91 -37.69 -17.82
N LYS A 296 -18.76 -38.43 -18.56
CA LYS A 296 -18.68 -39.90 -18.68
C LYS A 296 -17.63 -40.38 -19.68
N THR A 297 -17.10 -39.47 -20.48
CA THR A 297 -16.05 -39.74 -21.48
C THR A 297 -14.87 -38.82 -21.21
N ALA A 298 -13.69 -39.20 -21.68
CA ALA A 298 -12.53 -38.31 -21.65
C ALA A 298 -12.78 -37.04 -22.49
N LEU A 299 -12.16 -35.94 -22.11
CA LEU A 299 -12.13 -34.72 -22.92
C LEU A 299 -11.32 -34.97 -24.20
N ALA A 300 -11.80 -34.45 -25.33
CA ALA A 300 -11.16 -34.64 -26.63
C ALA A 300 -9.93 -33.73 -26.86
N ALA A 301 -9.83 -32.62 -26.13
CA ALA A 301 -8.73 -31.67 -26.20
C ALA A 301 -8.61 -30.88 -24.89
N ASN A 302 -7.50 -30.16 -24.74
CA ASN A 302 -7.37 -29.14 -23.69
C ASN A 302 -8.51 -28.12 -23.78
N VAL A 303 -8.90 -27.57 -22.63
CA VAL A 303 -10.01 -26.61 -22.55
C VAL A 303 -9.44 -25.21 -22.36
N PRO A 304 -9.56 -24.31 -23.35
CA PRO A 304 -9.12 -22.93 -23.21
C PRO A 304 -9.92 -22.21 -22.14
N VAL A 305 -9.22 -21.43 -21.32
CA VAL A 305 -9.79 -20.61 -20.25
C VAL A 305 -9.54 -19.14 -20.57
N LYS A 306 -10.57 -18.30 -20.44
CA LYS A 306 -10.49 -16.86 -20.71
C LYS A 306 -11.23 -16.07 -19.65
N ILE A 307 -10.84 -14.83 -19.41
CA ILE A 307 -11.67 -13.86 -18.68
C ILE A 307 -11.96 -12.68 -19.61
N GLY A 308 -13.24 -12.46 -19.92
CA GLY A 308 -13.64 -11.54 -20.99
C GLY A 308 -13.05 -11.99 -22.33
N THR A 309 -12.15 -11.17 -22.88
CA THR A 309 -11.39 -11.47 -24.11
C THR A 309 -10.01 -12.07 -23.85
N ASP A 310 -9.53 -12.03 -22.62
CA ASP A 310 -8.12 -12.28 -22.30
C ASP A 310 -7.87 -13.79 -22.09
N PRO A 311 -6.92 -14.40 -22.82
CA PRO A 311 -6.60 -15.81 -22.65
C PRO A 311 -5.78 -16.03 -21.37
N CYS A 312 -6.24 -16.97 -20.53
CA CYS A 312 -5.61 -17.30 -19.25
C CYS A 312 -4.73 -18.56 -19.32
N GLY A 313 -4.78 -19.30 -20.43
CA GLY A 313 -4.17 -20.62 -20.58
C GLY A 313 -5.22 -21.69 -20.79
N GLU A 314 -4.90 -22.93 -20.44
CA GLU A 314 -5.74 -24.08 -20.72
C GLU A 314 -5.81 -25.04 -19.53
N LEU A 315 -6.99 -25.59 -19.28
CA LEU A 315 -7.14 -26.80 -18.49
C LEU A 315 -6.59 -27.95 -19.34
N SER A 316 -5.47 -28.52 -18.88
CA SER A 316 -4.68 -29.48 -19.63
C SER A 316 -5.15 -30.90 -19.35
N LEU A 317 -5.14 -31.73 -20.41
CA LEU A 317 -5.30 -33.17 -20.28
C LEU A 317 -4.04 -33.79 -19.65
N PRO A 318 -4.16 -34.91 -18.91
CA PRO A 318 -2.98 -35.68 -18.52
C PRO A 318 -2.27 -36.17 -19.79
N GLY A 319 -0.99 -35.82 -19.91
CA GLY A 319 -0.12 -36.24 -21.01
C GLY A 319 0.38 -37.67 -20.87
#